data_AF-A0AAV1ZYI6-F1
#
_entry.id   AF-A0AAV1ZYI6-F1
#
_cell.length_a   1.000
_cell.length_b   1.000
_cell.length_c   1.000
_cell.angle_alpha   90.00
_cell.angle_beta   90.00
_cell.angle_gamma   90.00
#
_symmetry.space_group_name_H-M   'P 1'
#
loop_
_entity.id
_entity.type
_entity.pdbx_description
1 polymer ?
#
loop_
_entity_poly.entity_id
_entity_poly.type
_entity_poly.pdbx_seq_one_letter_code
_entity_poly.pdbx_strand_id
1 'polypeptide(L)'
;MEVDVLTERIILVLKKVECDECLCSFSSDELTNKLLFNIISSTSENLECEILSMNILRKIAETYIKNVVSTSFVCENIYRFMQLFCVEDIWHKTLCYFKRREDKFLLYGIKKFLAATMYTFTQELFVSRLEILLKDLHQNAKKESCSYDLELLKCLVDFCSSRYIDSNICSCENPINCTVLPLEDIFTVLCLELSYGWNTLLDIFLRVENQNLSLFLNLWKHLCERNLKEEFLLIFLNDEFAVDFLSLSLKMPSEPFRMYVDIISQIFSSNSKRSVLKHLEEKKFEEAVINALSAELFQLLSSRSETSPFCSSVSRCSNLLGEETIKFAVTSKKVIFIILNLLAEFRNILLLCKGLKEVFNFFAKHIKNRKSQSTYLWIIDTFIEEDDLLFGVMLASLRIYCSLKNLSLRSESNTPAVDVFMKEMDPHKIFIKFLQQIGNDHNELLSFLLSDETCFLLYLMQYLKLFLKEWKSFIEAHRILKNSENITAFSSEENSSEQFHIPGSSKLVSYSSSSSSDEECADAIGSTATDDLKCLEELAFGTVSVLIKLKVAIQKLVDMNEFPYNISPMISLLEICEKESHTLR
;
A
#
# COMPACT_ATOMS: atom_id res chain seq x y z
N MET A 1 26.92 53.16 5.28
CA MET A 1 26.25 53.97 4.24
C MET A 1 25.90 53.15 3.00
N GLU A 2 26.86 52.70 2.17
CA GLU A 2 26.50 51.91 0.97
C GLU A 2 25.85 50.56 1.30
N VAL A 3 26.30 49.90 2.38
CA VAL A 3 25.71 48.65 2.88
C VAL A 3 24.26 48.84 3.35
N ASP A 4 23.92 49.97 3.97
CA ASP A 4 22.59 50.23 4.51
C ASP A 4 21.56 50.43 3.38
N VAL A 5 21.91 51.27 2.38
CA VAL A 5 21.07 51.51 1.19
C VAL A 5 20.88 50.24 0.37
N LEU A 6 21.88 49.35 0.34
CA LEU A 6 21.77 48.04 -0.30
C LEU A 6 20.76 47.14 0.44
N THR A 7 20.86 47.04 1.77
CA THR A 7 19.95 46.24 2.61
C THR A 7 18.51 46.76 2.51
N GLU A 8 18.28 48.07 2.52
CA GLU A 8 16.94 48.65 2.31
C GLU A 8 16.34 48.28 0.95
N ARG A 9 17.11 48.34 -0.14
CA ARG A 9 16.66 47.91 -1.47
C ARG A 9 16.34 46.43 -1.53
N ILE A 10 17.17 45.59 -0.90
CA ILE A 10 16.98 44.14 -0.82
C ILE A 10 15.69 43.80 -0.02
N ILE A 11 15.42 44.51 1.07
CA ILE A 11 14.17 44.37 1.85
C ILE A 11 12.94 44.82 1.03
N LEU A 12 13.06 45.90 0.24
CA LEU A 12 11.97 46.34 -0.64
C LEU A 12 11.65 45.32 -1.75
N VAL A 13 12.66 44.67 -2.31
CA VAL A 13 12.48 43.55 -3.25
C VAL A 13 11.77 42.39 -2.55
N LEU A 14 12.24 41.97 -1.37
CA LEU A 14 11.61 40.87 -0.62
C LEU A 14 10.12 41.14 -0.36
N LYS A 15 9.77 42.32 0.15
CA LYS A 15 8.38 42.71 0.39
C LYS A 15 7.51 42.64 -0.86
N LYS A 16 8.02 43.12 -2.00
CA LYS A 16 7.28 43.04 -3.27
C LYS A 16 7.04 41.59 -3.71
N VAL A 17 8.03 40.70 -3.58
CA VAL A 17 7.86 39.28 -3.94
C VAL A 17 6.98 38.54 -2.93
N GLU A 18 7.04 38.89 -1.64
CA GLU A 18 6.13 38.33 -0.61
C GLU A 18 4.67 38.77 -0.80
N CYS A 19 4.44 39.93 -1.41
CA CYS A 19 3.11 40.43 -1.76
C CYS A 19 2.65 40.09 -3.21
N ASP A 20 3.35 39.20 -3.93
CA ASP A 20 3.10 38.85 -5.33
C ASP A 20 3.04 40.07 -6.29
N GLU A 21 3.76 41.16 -6.00
CA GLU A 21 3.79 42.41 -6.80
C GLU A 21 4.80 42.37 -7.97
N CYS A 22 4.59 43.22 -8.99
CA CYS A 22 5.53 43.26 -10.13
C CYS A 22 6.91 43.83 -9.74
N LEU A 23 7.96 43.11 -10.13
CA LEU A 23 9.35 43.57 -10.14
C LEU A 23 9.70 44.47 -11.36
N CYS A 24 8.70 44.95 -12.10
CA CYS A 24 8.81 45.87 -13.23
C CYS A 24 9.67 47.10 -12.90
N SER A 25 9.65 47.55 -11.64
CA SER A 25 10.33 48.74 -11.13
C SER A 25 11.84 48.59 -10.85
N PHE A 26 12.45 47.43 -11.13
CA PHE A 26 13.88 47.16 -10.87
C PHE A 26 14.63 46.85 -12.18
N SER A 27 15.92 47.16 -12.25
CA SER A 27 16.78 46.73 -13.36
C SER A 27 17.28 45.29 -13.12
N SER A 28 17.21 44.45 -14.16
CA SER A 28 17.67 43.05 -14.10
C SER A 28 19.12 42.96 -13.63
N ASP A 29 19.98 43.80 -14.19
CA ASP A 29 21.44 43.62 -14.08
C ASP A 29 21.97 44.09 -12.73
N GLU A 30 21.36 45.11 -12.12
CA GLU A 30 21.73 45.57 -10.78
C GLU A 30 21.28 44.56 -9.71
N LEU A 31 20.09 44.00 -9.86
CA LEU A 31 19.53 43.00 -8.96
C LEU A 31 20.33 41.68 -9.03
N THR A 32 20.62 41.22 -10.25
CA THR A 32 21.31 39.96 -10.50
C THR A 32 22.75 39.99 -10.00
N ASN A 33 23.54 40.97 -10.42
CA ASN A 33 24.95 41.06 -10.02
C ASN A 33 25.13 41.16 -8.50
N LYS A 34 24.24 41.90 -7.80
CA LYS A 34 24.35 42.08 -6.34
C LYS A 34 23.89 40.86 -5.54
N LEU A 35 22.80 40.19 -5.94
CA LEU A 35 22.35 38.96 -5.28
C LEU A 35 23.33 37.80 -5.50
N LEU A 36 23.87 37.64 -6.71
CA LEU A 36 24.83 36.55 -7.01
C LEU A 36 26.21 36.77 -6.42
N PHE A 37 26.72 38.02 -6.42
CA PHE A 37 27.99 38.34 -5.76
C PHE A 37 27.94 37.98 -4.27
N ASN A 38 26.85 38.29 -3.59
CA ASN A 38 26.68 37.95 -2.16
C ASN A 38 26.62 36.44 -1.87
N ILE A 39 26.34 35.58 -2.86
CA ILE A 39 26.20 34.13 -2.67
C ILE A 39 27.45 33.36 -3.15
N ILE A 40 28.09 33.83 -4.23
CA ILE A 40 29.25 33.17 -4.83
C ILE A 40 30.57 33.71 -4.23
N SER A 41 30.60 34.97 -3.80
CA SER A 41 31.82 35.66 -3.35
C SER A 41 31.98 35.75 -1.83
N SER A 42 31.04 35.23 -1.04
CA SER A 42 31.02 35.41 0.41
C SER A 42 32.19 34.71 1.11
N THR A 43 33.18 35.49 1.53
CA THR A 43 33.93 35.20 2.75
C THR A 43 32.97 35.20 3.94
N SER A 44 33.21 34.35 4.94
CA SER A 44 32.24 33.85 5.93
C SER A 44 31.71 34.86 6.97
N GLU A 45 31.69 36.16 6.69
CA GLU A 45 31.55 37.22 7.70
C GLU A 45 30.13 37.81 7.82
N ASN A 46 29.15 37.44 6.98
CA ASN A 46 27.77 37.95 7.10
C ASN A 46 26.67 36.95 6.68
N LEU A 47 26.38 35.99 7.57
CA LEU A 47 25.35 34.96 7.38
C LEU A 47 23.93 35.54 7.19
N GLU A 48 23.60 36.67 7.81
CA GLU A 48 22.27 37.30 7.69
C GLU A 48 22.01 37.79 6.26
N CYS A 49 23.01 38.41 5.63
CA CYS A 49 22.92 38.83 4.23
C CYS A 49 22.85 37.64 3.26
N GLU A 50 23.55 36.54 3.54
CA GLU A 50 23.44 35.30 2.76
C GLU A 50 22.01 34.71 2.85
N ILE A 51 21.45 34.58 4.06
CA ILE A 51 20.10 34.06 4.30
C ILE A 51 19.05 34.95 3.62
N LEU A 52 19.16 36.28 3.75
CA LEU A 52 18.26 37.24 3.11
C LEU A 52 18.31 37.12 1.58
N SER A 53 19.50 37.09 1.00
CA SER A 53 19.70 36.94 -0.45
C SER A 53 19.12 35.62 -0.96
N MET A 54 19.37 34.51 -0.26
CA MET A 54 18.84 33.20 -0.64
C MET A 54 17.32 33.08 -0.49
N ASN A 55 16.73 33.70 0.54
CA ASN A 55 15.26 33.76 0.69
C ASN A 55 14.60 34.52 -0.47
N ILE A 56 15.23 35.61 -0.94
CA ILE A 56 14.78 36.37 -2.11
C ILE A 56 14.92 35.55 -3.38
N LEU A 57 16.07 34.91 -3.63
CA LEU A 57 16.25 34.02 -4.78
C LEU A 57 15.18 32.92 -4.83
N ARG A 58 14.98 32.23 -3.70
CA ARG A 58 13.93 31.21 -3.56
C ARG A 58 12.56 31.77 -3.92
N LYS A 59 12.21 32.95 -3.38
CA LYS A 59 10.89 33.54 -3.61
C LYS A 59 10.69 34.01 -5.04
N ILE A 60 11.70 34.55 -5.71
CA ILE A 60 11.64 34.90 -7.13
C ILE A 60 11.41 33.64 -7.98
N ALA A 61 12.10 32.54 -7.68
CA ALA A 61 11.93 31.26 -8.39
C ALA A 61 10.56 30.61 -8.12
N GLU A 62 10.08 30.58 -6.86
CA GLU A 62 8.72 30.13 -6.52
C GLU A 62 7.65 30.98 -7.28
N THR A 63 7.82 32.30 -7.34
CA THR A 63 6.90 33.23 -8.02
C THR A 63 6.93 33.08 -9.54
N TYR A 64 8.10 32.86 -10.15
CA TYR A 64 8.22 32.52 -11.58
C TYR A 64 7.33 31.33 -11.92
N ILE A 65 7.47 30.24 -11.15
CA ILE A 65 6.80 28.97 -11.45
C ILE A 65 5.31 29.05 -11.21
N LYS A 66 4.87 29.66 -10.10
CA LYS A 66 3.46 29.95 -9.83
C LYS A 66 2.79 30.65 -11.01
N ASN A 67 3.45 31.68 -11.54
CA ASN A 67 2.93 32.49 -12.65
C ASN A 67 2.90 31.72 -13.99
N VAL A 68 3.97 30.98 -14.33
CA VAL A 68 4.01 30.12 -15.52
C VAL A 68 2.91 29.05 -15.48
N VAL A 69 2.80 28.32 -14.37
CA VAL A 69 1.87 27.19 -14.22
C VAL A 69 0.42 27.67 -14.20
N SER A 70 0.13 28.80 -13.55
CA SER A 70 -1.25 29.30 -13.39
C SER A 70 -1.75 30.11 -14.58
N THR A 71 -0.87 30.80 -15.32
CA THR A 71 -1.29 31.78 -16.34
C THR A 71 -0.49 31.75 -17.65
N SER A 72 0.63 31.03 -17.70
CA SER A 72 1.63 31.11 -18.77
C SER A 72 2.26 32.50 -19.00
N PHE A 73 1.95 33.50 -18.17
CA PHE A 73 2.53 34.85 -18.25
C PHE A 73 3.41 35.17 -17.04
N VAL A 74 4.54 35.83 -17.26
CA VAL A 74 5.46 36.26 -16.19
C VAL A 74 6.01 37.66 -16.45
N CYS A 75 6.27 38.43 -15.39
CA CYS A 75 7.03 39.69 -15.48
C CYS A 75 8.37 39.50 -16.22
N GLU A 76 8.64 40.39 -17.18
CA GLU A 76 9.88 40.39 -17.96
C GLU A 76 11.15 40.31 -17.10
N ASN A 77 11.23 41.05 -16.00
CA ASN A 77 12.40 41.04 -15.12
C ASN A 77 12.59 39.69 -14.41
N ILE A 78 11.51 39.02 -14.02
CA ILE A 78 11.57 37.68 -13.41
C ILE A 78 11.96 36.64 -14.48
N TYR A 79 11.44 36.76 -15.70
CA TYR A 79 11.81 35.90 -16.83
C TYR A 79 13.30 36.01 -17.18
N ARG A 80 13.80 37.23 -17.41
CA ARG A 80 15.22 37.50 -17.69
C ARG A 80 16.13 37.01 -16.56
N PHE A 81 15.71 37.21 -15.31
CA PHE A 81 16.42 36.69 -14.13
C PHE A 81 16.57 35.17 -14.20
N MET A 82 15.47 34.45 -14.41
CA MET A 82 15.48 32.97 -14.51
C MET A 82 16.26 32.45 -15.71
N GLN A 83 16.30 33.18 -16.84
CA GLN A 83 17.16 32.83 -17.98
C GLN A 83 18.65 32.80 -17.61
N LEU A 84 19.13 33.74 -16.78
CA LEU A 84 20.54 33.79 -16.37
C LEU A 84 20.93 32.54 -15.55
N PHE A 85 20.05 32.04 -14.68
CA PHE A 85 20.24 30.75 -13.97
C PHE A 85 20.17 29.51 -14.87
N CYS A 86 19.70 29.64 -16.11
CA CYS A 86 19.71 28.56 -17.10
C CYS A 86 20.94 28.58 -18.01
N VAL A 87 21.49 29.76 -18.32
CA VAL A 87 22.64 29.95 -19.20
C VAL A 87 23.98 29.84 -18.46
N GLU A 88 24.05 30.33 -17.23
CA GLU A 88 25.30 30.35 -16.47
C GLU A 88 25.47 29.12 -15.57
N ASP A 89 26.73 28.79 -15.26
CA ASP A 89 27.14 27.74 -14.31
C ASP A 89 26.74 28.02 -12.84
N ILE A 90 25.83 28.97 -12.62
CA ILE A 90 25.31 29.35 -11.30
C ILE A 90 24.67 28.16 -10.59
N TRP A 91 23.91 27.32 -11.29
CA TRP A 91 23.21 26.19 -10.65
C TRP A 91 24.22 25.21 -10.03
N HIS A 92 25.28 24.83 -10.75
CA HIS A 92 26.35 23.99 -10.19
C HIS A 92 27.17 24.72 -9.14
N LYS A 93 27.49 26.02 -9.31
CA LYS A 93 28.20 26.80 -8.27
C LYS A 93 27.40 26.86 -6.96
N THR A 94 26.09 27.06 -7.06
CA THR A 94 25.16 27.06 -5.92
C THR A 94 25.06 25.67 -5.29
N LEU A 95 25.05 24.59 -6.09
CA LEU A 95 25.11 23.21 -5.60
C LEU A 95 26.46 22.88 -4.91
N CYS A 96 27.58 23.32 -5.47
CA CYS A 96 28.90 23.17 -4.86
C CYS A 96 29.05 23.98 -3.56
N TYR A 97 28.40 25.13 -3.49
CA TYR A 97 28.32 25.96 -2.29
C TYR A 97 27.43 25.32 -1.21
N PHE A 98 26.27 24.81 -1.61
CA PHE A 98 25.32 24.08 -0.77
C PHE A 98 26.00 22.92 -0.02
N LYS A 99 26.78 22.09 -0.72
CA LYS A 99 27.52 20.94 -0.14
C LYS A 99 28.64 21.32 0.86
N ARG A 100 28.86 22.62 1.13
CA ARG A 100 29.91 23.14 2.06
C ARG A 100 29.36 23.91 3.27
N ARG A 101 28.04 24.03 3.42
CA ARG A 101 27.40 24.83 4.50
C ARG A 101 26.62 23.93 5.46
N GLU A 102 26.64 24.27 6.75
CA GLU A 102 25.95 23.53 7.82
C GLU A 102 24.69 24.25 8.36
N ASP A 103 24.49 25.53 8.02
CA ASP A 103 23.38 26.33 8.56
C ASP A 103 22.01 25.88 8.01
N LYS A 104 21.10 25.52 8.92
CA LYS A 104 19.79 24.93 8.57
C LYS A 104 18.88 25.88 7.79
N PHE A 105 18.93 27.19 8.05
CA PHE A 105 18.05 28.16 7.41
C PHE A 105 18.53 28.49 5.99
N LEU A 106 19.84 28.67 5.84
CA LEU A 106 20.49 28.84 4.54
C LEU A 106 20.30 27.59 3.68
N LEU A 107 20.53 26.39 4.24
CA LEU A 107 20.29 25.11 3.55
C LEU A 107 18.82 24.96 3.09
N TYR A 108 17.83 25.34 3.91
CA TYR A 108 16.41 25.33 3.51
C TYR A 108 16.12 26.30 2.35
N GLY A 109 16.70 27.51 2.39
CA GLY A 109 16.62 28.48 1.29
C GLY A 109 17.20 27.92 -0.01
N ILE A 110 18.41 27.36 0.06
CA ILE A 110 19.11 26.80 -1.11
C ILE A 110 18.41 25.55 -1.66
N LYS A 111 17.96 24.60 -0.82
CA LYS A 111 17.22 23.41 -1.26
C LYS A 111 16.02 23.77 -2.12
N LYS A 112 15.16 24.67 -1.63
CA LYS A 112 13.98 25.12 -2.37
C LYS A 112 14.32 25.94 -3.61
N PHE A 113 15.36 26.76 -3.55
CA PHE A 113 15.80 27.53 -4.72
C PHE A 113 16.35 26.64 -5.84
N LEU A 114 17.20 25.66 -5.51
CA LEU A 114 17.70 24.66 -6.46
C LEU A 114 16.55 23.80 -7.00
N ALA A 115 15.60 23.38 -6.15
CA ALA A 115 14.43 22.63 -6.57
C ALA A 115 13.53 23.43 -7.53
N ALA A 116 13.29 24.71 -7.25
CA ALA A 116 12.55 25.60 -8.15
C ALA A 116 13.30 25.81 -9.48
N THR A 117 14.60 26.13 -9.46
CA THR A 117 15.39 26.39 -10.68
C THR A 117 15.62 25.15 -11.55
N MET A 118 15.32 23.94 -11.08
CA MET A 118 15.24 22.74 -11.92
C MET A 118 14.02 22.75 -12.85
N TYR A 119 12.99 23.56 -12.59
CA TYR A 119 11.88 23.80 -13.52
C TYR A 119 12.37 24.68 -14.69
N THR A 120 13.07 24.07 -15.64
CA THR A 120 13.78 24.73 -16.74
C THR A 120 12.93 24.89 -17.99
N PHE A 121 13.24 25.91 -18.79
CA PHE A 121 12.59 26.19 -20.08
C PHE A 121 12.61 25.01 -21.08
N THR A 122 13.53 24.06 -20.94
CA THR A 122 13.69 22.89 -21.82
C THR A 122 13.85 21.59 -21.02
N GLN A 123 13.46 20.48 -21.64
CA GLN A 123 13.55 19.13 -21.04
C GLN A 123 14.99 18.66 -20.92
N GLU A 124 15.81 18.96 -21.93
CA GLU A 124 17.24 18.62 -21.98
C GLU A 124 18.01 19.18 -20.78
N LEU A 125 17.72 20.42 -20.36
CA LEU A 125 18.39 21.04 -19.22
C LEU A 125 17.93 20.45 -17.88
N PHE A 126 16.67 20.04 -17.76
CA PHE A 126 16.16 19.32 -16.58
C PHE A 126 16.84 17.96 -16.45
N VAL A 127 16.83 17.17 -17.53
CA VAL A 127 17.47 15.84 -17.59
C VAL A 127 18.95 15.95 -17.26
N SER A 128 19.69 16.86 -17.91
CA SER A 128 21.13 17.02 -17.68
C SER A 128 21.47 17.35 -16.21
N ARG A 129 20.68 18.19 -15.55
CA ARG A 129 20.88 18.49 -14.11
C ARG A 129 20.49 17.32 -13.21
N LEU A 130 19.46 16.57 -13.58
CA LEU A 130 19.03 15.37 -12.84
C LEU A 130 20.07 14.24 -12.96
N GLU A 131 20.62 14.00 -14.15
CA GLU A 131 21.75 13.09 -14.38
C GLU A 131 22.95 13.45 -13.50
N ILE A 132 23.26 14.73 -13.32
CA ILE A 132 24.35 15.19 -12.46
C ILE A 132 24.07 14.87 -10.99
N LEU A 133 22.86 15.11 -10.48
CA LEU A 133 22.47 14.71 -9.12
C LEU A 133 22.52 13.20 -8.92
N LEU A 134 22.02 12.43 -9.88
CA LEU A 134 22.05 10.96 -9.82
C LEU A 134 23.49 10.43 -9.87
N LYS A 135 24.35 11.00 -10.72
CA LYS A 135 25.78 10.66 -10.79
C LYS A 135 26.50 11.00 -9.50
N ASP A 136 26.22 12.15 -8.90
CA ASP A 136 26.76 12.55 -7.59
C ASP A 136 26.30 11.61 -6.47
N LEU A 137 25.04 11.17 -6.46
CA LEU A 137 24.53 10.15 -5.53
C LEU A 137 25.31 8.84 -5.67
N HIS A 138 25.44 8.30 -6.89
CA HIS A 138 26.19 7.08 -7.17
C HIS A 138 27.66 7.18 -6.74
N GLN A 139 28.33 8.31 -6.98
CA GLN A 139 29.74 8.50 -6.65
C GLN A 139 29.99 8.82 -5.17
N ASN A 140 29.04 9.47 -4.49
CA ASN A 140 29.23 9.98 -3.13
C ASN A 140 28.39 9.26 -2.05
N ALA A 141 27.65 8.19 -2.37
CA ALA A 141 26.79 7.47 -1.42
C ALA A 141 27.44 7.08 -0.08
N LYS A 142 28.76 6.85 -0.06
CA LYS A 142 29.56 6.55 1.15
C LYS A 142 29.88 7.77 2.03
N LYS A 143 29.60 8.99 1.56
CA LYS A 143 29.89 10.26 2.23
C LYS A 143 28.61 10.85 2.81
N GLU A 144 28.75 11.63 3.88
CA GLU A 144 27.66 12.43 4.45
C GLU A 144 27.06 13.41 3.42
N SER A 145 27.87 13.85 2.43
CA SER A 145 27.41 14.74 1.35
C SER A 145 26.27 14.18 0.50
N CYS A 146 26.04 12.86 0.51
CA CYS A 146 24.93 12.21 -0.18
C CYS A 146 23.56 12.56 0.43
N SER A 147 23.49 12.83 1.74
CA SER A 147 22.25 13.26 2.40
C SER A 147 21.67 14.53 1.77
N TYR A 148 22.52 15.50 1.42
CA TYR A 148 22.13 16.73 0.74
C TYR A 148 21.48 16.50 -0.62
N ASP A 149 21.99 15.55 -1.41
CA ASP A 149 21.45 15.21 -2.73
C ASP A 149 20.08 14.50 -2.60
N LEU A 150 19.92 13.60 -1.62
CA LEU A 150 18.64 12.97 -1.30
C LEU A 150 17.58 13.97 -0.80
N GLU A 151 17.97 14.92 0.04
CA GLU A 151 17.08 15.99 0.52
C GLU A 151 16.69 16.97 -0.60
N LEU A 152 17.57 17.24 -1.55
CA LEU A 152 17.26 18.06 -2.73
C LEU A 152 16.26 17.34 -3.65
N LEU A 153 16.44 16.03 -3.90
CA LEU A 153 15.45 15.21 -4.60
C LEU A 153 14.09 15.20 -3.89
N LYS A 154 14.06 15.11 -2.55
CA LYS A 154 12.80 15.23 -1.80
C LYS A 154 12.14 16.59 -2.02
N CYS A 155 12.90 17.68 -1.96
CA CYS A 155 12.37 19.01 -2.25
C CYS A 155 11.84 19.13 -3.69
N LEU A 156 12.47 18.48 -4.67
CA LEU A 156 11.98 18.41 -6.05
C LEU A 156 10.64 17.67 -6.17
N VAL A 157 10.50 16.52 -5.50
CA VAL A 157 9.24 15.76 -5.46
C VAL A 157 8.11 16.57 -4.81
N ASP A 158 8.38 17.19 -3.66
CA ASP A 158 7.40 18.03 -2.96
C ASP A 158 6.99 19.25 -3.79
N PHE A 159 7.94 19.83 -4.53
CA PHE A 159 7.72 20.98 -5.40
C PHE A 159 6.85 20.62 -6.63
N CYS A 160 7.13 19.49 -7.29
CA CYS A 160 6.27 18.97 -8.38
C CYS A 160 4.85 18.62 -7.89
N SER A 161 4.72 18.27 -6.61
CA SER A 161 3.46 17.87 -5.98
C SER A 161 2.62 19.04 -5.46
N SER A 162 3.20 20.24 -5.31
CA SER A 162 2.44 21.39 -4.81
C SER A 162 1.51 21.94 -5.89
N ARG A 163 0.21 21.85 -5.65
CA ARG A 163 -0.81 22.55 -6.45
C ARG A 163 -0.62 24.05 -6.26
N TYR A 164 0.07 24.70 -7.19
CA TYR A 164 0.10 26.16 -7.32
C TYR A 164 -1.26 26.67 -7.79
N ILE A 165 -2.24 26.64 -6.89
CA ILE A 165 -3.60 27.14 -7.10
C ILE A 165 -3.87 28.18 -6.01
N ASP A 166 -3.22 29.33 -6.16
CA ASP A 166 -3.60 30.57 -5.47
C ASP A 166 -3.98 31.59 -6.54
N SER A 167 -5.23 32.08 -6.49
CA SER A 167 -5.85 32.88 -7.55
C SER A 167 -5.42 34.35 -7.60
N ASN A 168 -4.49 34.77 -6.75
CA ASN A 168 -3.95 36.13 -6.76
C ASN A 168 -2.89 36.27 -7.86
N ILE A 169 -3.39 36.56 -9.06
CA ILE A 169 -2.59 36.81 -10.27
C ILE A 169 -1.99 38.21 -10.18
N CYS A 170 -0.66 38.31 -10.35
CA CYS A 170 0.06 39.59 -10.37
C CYS A 170 -0.39 40.46 -11.55
N SER A 171 -0.87 41.69 -11.29
CA SER A 171 -1.13 42.69 -12.33
C SER A 171 0.19 43.26 -12.86
N CYS A 172 0.79 42.57 -13.83
CA CYS A 172 2.05 42.97 -14.46
C CYS A 172 1.82 43.96 -15.62
N GLU A 173 2.60 45.05 -15.65
CA GLU A 173 2.56 46.04 -16.74
C GLU A 173 3.17 45.50 -18.05
N ASN A 174 4.20 44.64 -17.96
CA ASN A 174 4.91 44.02 -19.10
C ASN A 174 5.00 42.48 -18.93
N PRO A 175 3.92 41.73 -19.22
CA PRO A 175 3.93 40.27 -19.17
C PRO A 175 4.58 39.63 -20.42
N ILE A 176 5.45 38.65 -20.20
CA ILE A 176 6.01 37.77 -21.23
C ILE A 176 5.28 36.43 -21.19
N ASN A 177 4.92 35.88 -22.36
CA ASN A 177 4.39 34.51 -22.48
C ASN A 177 5.54 33.50 -22.38
N CYS A 178 5.41 32.54 -21.46
CA CYS A 178 6.42 31.58 -21.08
C CYS A 178 5.88 30.15 -21.23
N THR A 179 6.33 29.43 -22.25
CA THR A 179 6.11 27.99 -22.37
C THR A 179 7.17 27.24 -21.56
N VAL A 180 6.75 26.49 -20.54
CA VAL A 180 7.59 25.54 -19.81
C VAL A 180 6.86 24.19 -19.74
N LEU A 181 7.61 23.11 -19.50
CA LEU A 181 7.05 21.76 -19.41
C LEU A 181 5.93 21.65 -18.36
N PRO A 182 4.83 20.96 -18.67
CA PRO A 182 3.86 20.52 -17.67
C PRO A 182 4.54 19.85 -16.48
N LEU A 183 4.05 20.13 -15.27
CA LEU A 183 4.56 19.49 -14.04
C LEU A 183 4.42 17.95 -14.08
N GLU A 184 3.40 17.44 -14.78
CA GLU A 184 3.22 16.00 -15.00
C GLU A 184 4.36 15.39 -15.83
N ASP A 185 4.87 16.08 -16.84
CA ASP A 185 5.94 15.57 -17.71
C ASP A 185 7.28 15.55 -16.97
N ILE A 186 7.56 16.60 -16.17
CA ILE A 186 8.75 16.66 -15.30
C ILE A 186 8.72 15.57 -14.25
N PHE A 187 7.58 15.36 -13.59
CA PHE A 187 7.40 14.29 -12.60
C PHE A 187 7.53 12.90 -13.24
N THR A 188 7.06 12.74 -14.48
CA THR A 188 7.22 11.51 -15.28
C THR A 188 8.71 11.21 -15.53
N VAL A 189 9.48 12.19 -16.01
CA VAL A 189 10.93 12.05 -16.24
C VAL A 189 11.66 11.74 -14.92
N LEU A 190 11.29 12.41 -13.82
CA LEU A 190 11.87 12.15 -12.50
C LEU A 190 11.65 10.69 -12.04
N CYS A 191 10.44 10.15 -12.24
CA CYS A 191 10.14 8.76 -11.90
C CYS A 191 10.92 7.76 -12.77
N LEU A 192 11.03 8.02 -14.09
CA LEU A 192 11.79 7.20 -15.02
C LEU A 192 13.27 7.10 -14.61
N GLU A 193 13.94 8.24 -14.44
CA GLU A 193 15.37 8.28 -14.10
C GLU A 193 15.67 7.64 -12.73
N LEU A 194 14.81 7.87 -11.74
CA LEU A 194 14.94 7.24 -10.42
C LEU A 194 14.70 5.72 -10.47
N SER A 195 13.78 5.24 -11.32
CA SER A 195 13.54 3.80 -11.48
C SER A 195 14.74 3.07 -12.11
N TYR A 196 15.43 3.71 -13.08
CA TYR A 196 16.61 3.13 -13.72
C TYR A 196 17.83 3.09 -12.78
N GLY A 197 17.99 4.11 -11.94
CA GLY A 197 19.04 4.15 -10.91
C GLY A 197 18.75 3.31 -9.66
N TRP A 198 17.51 2.85 -9.47
CA TRP A 198 17.01 2.32 -8.18
C TRP A 198 17.86 1.19 -7.60
N ASN A 199 18.02 0.09 -8.35
CA ASN A 199 18.72 -1.11 -7.88
C ASN A 199 20.17 -0.82 -7.52
N THR A 200 20.84 -0.02 -8.35
CA THR A 200 22.23 0.39 -8.14
C THR A 200 22.36 1.24 -6.87
N LEU A 201 21.50 2.25 -6.69
CA LEU A 201 21.49 3.08 -5.48
C LEU A 201 21.17 2.26 -4.22
N LEU A 202 20.18 1.36 -4.29
CA LEU A 202 19.77 0.54 -3.14
C LEU A 202 20.87 -0.43 -2.69
N ASP A 203 21.53 -1.15 -3.60
CA ASP A 203 22.68 -2.00 -3.25
C ASP A 203 23.86 -1.20 -2.69
N ILE A 204 24.12 0.00 -3.23
CA ILE A 204 25.15 0.89 -2.67
C ILE A 204 24.77 1.33 -1.24
N PHE A 205 23.53 1.77 -0.99
CA PHE A 205 23.08 2.18 0.34
C PHE A 205 23.01 1.02 1.34
N LEU A 206 22.72 -0.21 0.91
CA LEU A 206 22.76 -1.40 1.77
C LEU A 206 24.18 -1.78 2.21
N ARG A 207 25.19 -1.46 1.41
CA ARG A 207 26.61 -1.64 1.76
C ARG A 207 27.17 -0.50 2.62
N VAL A 208 26.36 0.50 2.94
CA VAL A 208 26.75 1.70 3.71
C VAL A 208 25.83 1.81 4.92
N GLU A 209 26.30 1.32 6.06
CA GLU A 209 25.59 1.41 7.35
C GLU A 209 25.44 2.87 7.82
N ASN A 210 24.48 3.59 7.25
CA ASN A 210 24.26 5.02 7.51
C ASN A 210 22.79 5.43 7.29
N GLN A 211 22.42 6.59 7.83
CA GLN A 211 21.09 7.22 7.74
C GLN A 211 20.62 7.47 6.29
N ASN A 212 21.56 7.48 5.33
CA ASN A 212 21.27 7.63 3.89
C ASN A 212 20.25 6.60 3.38
N LEU A 213 20.27 5.36 3.88
CA LEU A 213 19.28 4.34 3.49
C LEU A 213 17.86 4.73 3.93
N SER A 214 17.68 5.19 5.19
CA SER A 214 16.39 5.67 5.69
C SER A 214 15.94 6.95 4.95
N LEU A 215 16.86 7.84 4.58
CA LEU A 215 16.53 9.03 3.76
C LEU A 215 16.07 8.64 2.34
N PHE A 216 16.74 7.69 1.70
CA PHE A 216 16.39 7.17 0.37
C PHE A 216 15.02 6.46 0.38
N LEU A 217 14.73 5.65 1.40
CA LEU A 217 13.41 5.03 1.57
C LEU A 217 12.31 6.07 1.87
N ASN A 218 12.61 7.13 2.63
CA ASN A 218 11.65 8.22 2.85
C ASN A 218 11.33 8.99 1.55
N LEU A 219 12.34 9.24 0.70
CA LEU A 219 12.12 9.83 -0.63
C LEU A 219 11.18 8.95 -1.46
N TRP A 220 11.38 7.62 -1.43
CA TRP A 220 10.54 6.70 -2.19
C TRP A 220 9.12 6.58 -1.63
N LYS A 221 8.96 6.55 -0.30
CA LYS A 221 7.64 6.64 0.34
C LYS A 221 6.89 7.88 -0.11
N HIS A 222 7.54 9.04 -0.15
CA HIS A 222 6.93 10.27 -0.64
C HIS A 222 6.60 10.26 -2.13
N LEU A 223 7.30 9.49 -2.96
CA LEU A 223 6.90 9.26 -4.36
C LEU A 223 5.62 8.40 -4.42
N CYS A 224 5.55 7.31 -3.64
CA CYS A 224 4.40 6.40 -3.62
C CYS A 224 3.15 6.97 -2.93
N GLU A 225 3.30 7.90 -1.98
CA GLU A 225 2.21 8.67 -1.35
C GLU A 225 1.52 9.65 -2.32
N ARG A 226 2.14 10.01 -3.45
CA ARG A 226 1.47 10.78 -4.50
C ARG A 226 0.68 9.83 -5.40
N ASN A 227 -0.44 10.32 -5.95
CA ASN A 227 -1.27 9.58 -6.92
C ASN A 227 -0.52 9.38 -8.25
N LEU A 228 0.48 8.49 -8.25
CA LEU A 228 1.14 7.98 -9.44
C LEU A 228 0.08 7.35 -10.35
N LYS A 229 0.05 7.77 -11.61
CA LYS A 229 -0.76 7.08 -12.64
C LYS A 229 -0.31 5.60 -12.67
N GLU A 230 -1.26 4.68 -12.83
CA GLU A 230 -1.00 3.22 -12.78
C GLU A 230 0.14 2.78 -13.73
N GLU A 231 0.35 3.51 -14.83
CA GLU A 231 1.42 3.28 -15.81
C GLU A 231 2.83 3.53 -15.25
N PHE A 232 3.00 4.46 -14.31
CA PHE A 232 4.29 4.72 -13.66
C PHE A 232 4.64 3.64 -12.64
N LEU A 233 3.64 3.05 -11.98
CA LEU A 233 3.87 1.92 -11.07
C LEU A 233 4.40 0.69 -11.83
N LEU A 234 3.99 0.48 -13.08
CA LEU A 234 4.56 -0.57 -13.94
C LEU A 234 6.03 -0.34 -14.30
N ILE A 235 6.49 0.91 -14.40
CA ILE A 235 7.91 1.26 -14.62
C ILE A 235 8.75 0.92 -13.39
N PHE A 236 8.25 1.21 -12.18
CA PHE A 236 8.91 0.79 -10.93
C PHE A 236 8.92 -0.74 -10.76
N LEU A 237 7.88 -1.43 -11.22
CA LEU A 237 7.69 -2.88 -11.10
C LEU A 237 8.29 -3.65 -12.29
N ASN A 238 9.55 -3.33 -12.61
CA ASN A 238 10.28 -3.93 -13.74
C ASN A 238 10.77 -5.36 -13.46
N ASP A 239 11.44 -5.97 -14.45
CA ASP A 239 11.92 -7.36 -14.41
C ASP A 239 12.89 -7.69 -13.27
N GLU A 240 13.62 -6.69 -12.76
CA GLU A 240 14.59 -6.86 -11.68
C GLU A 240 13.93 -6.64 -10.30
N PHE A 241 13.01 -5.68 -10.19
CA PHE A 241 12.37 -5.21 -8.96
C PHE A 241 11.98 -6.29 -7.95
N ALA A 242 11.33 -7.37 -8.41
CA ALA A 242 10.81 -8.39 -7.49
C ALA A 242 11.88 -9.40 -7.03
N VAL A 243 12.92 -9.60 -7.84
CA VAL A 243 14.14 -10.36 -7.47
C VAL A 243 14.93 -9.55 -6.43
N ASP A 244 15.03 -8.25 -6.64
CA ASP A 244 15.68 -7.32 -5.72
C ASP A 244 14.89 -7.17 -4.42
N PHE A 245 13.56 -7.02 -4.46
CA PHE A 245 12.70 -6.97 -3.28
C PHE A 245 12.96 -8.13 -2.31
N LEU A 246 13.00 -9.35 -2.83
CA LEU A 246 13.15 -10.55 -2.01
C LEU A 246 14.60 -10.86 -1.62
N SER A 247 15.59 -10.43 -2.40
CA SER A 247 17.01 -10.65 -2.08
C SER A 247 17.62 -9.56 -1.19
N LEU A 248 17.07 -8.35 -1.22
CA LEU A 248 17.56 -7.20 -0.45
C LEU A 248 16.87 -7.08 0.91
N SER A 249 15.59 -7.46 1.02
CA SER A 249 14.84 -7.49 2.31
C SER A 249 15.53 -8.34 3.39
N LEU A 250 16.27 -9.39 3.02
CA LEU A 250 17.09 -10.22 3.90
C LEU A 250 18.30 -9.48 4.51
N LYS A 251 18.81 -8.44 3.85
CA LYS A 251 20.05 -7.73 4.21
C LYS A 251 19.81 -6.45 5.02
N MET A 252 18.58 -5.96 5.10
CA MET A 252 18.28 -4.65 5.69
C MET A 252 18.23 -4.67 7.23
N PRO A 253 18.67 -3.61 7.93
CA PRO A 253 18.38 -3.40 9.35
C PRO A 253 16.88 -3.31 9.64
N SER A 254 16.47 -3.40 10.91
CA SER A 254 15.04 -3.53 11.30
C SER A 254 14.15 -2.34 10.90
N GLU A 255 14.63 -1.10 11.07
CA GLU A 255 13.85 0.11 10.76
C GLU A 255 13.73 0.37 9.24
N PRO A 256 14.82 0.36 8.45
CA PRO A 256 14.76 0.40 6.98
C PRO A 256 13.93 -0.74 6.38
N PHE A 257 14.01 -1.96 6.94
CA PHE A 257 13.18 -3.09 6.51
C PHE A 257 11.69 -2.78 6.65
N ARG A 258 11.26 -2.18 7.78
CA ARG A 258 9.84 -1.83 7.97
C ARG A 258 9.40 -0.80 6.94
N MET A 259 10.18 0.26 6.74
CA MET A 259 9.90 1.27 5.73
C MET A 259 9.80 0.67 4.33
N TYR A 260 10.73 -0.23 3.98
CA TYR A 260 10.75 -0.92 2.71
C TYR A 260 9.48 -1.76 2.50
N VAL A 261 9.11 -2.57 3.50
CA VAL A 261 7.86 -3.36 3.48
C VAL A 261 6.63 -2.47 3.37
N ASP A 262 6.58 -1.32 4.06
CA ASP A 262 5.46 -0.38 3.99
C ASP A 262 5.25 0.17 2.57
N ILE A 263 6.34 0.60 1.91
CA ILE A 263 6.30 1.13 0.54
C ILE A 263 5.84 0.05 -0.47
N ILE A 264 6.42 -1.14 -0.36
CA ILE A 264 6.10 -2.25 -1.27
C ILE A 264 4.65 -2.70 -1.07
N SER A 265 4.18 -2.78 0.18
CA SER A 265 2.77 -3.08 0.49
C SER A 265 1.83 -2.06 -0.16
N GLN A 266 2.14 -0.77 -0.07
CA GLN A 266 1.36 0.30 -0.71
C GLN A 266 1.31 0.14 -2.24
N ILE A 267 2.43 -0.21 -2.87
CA ILE A 267 2.51 -0.47 -4.31
C ILE A 267 1.63 -1.68 -4.69
N PHE A 268 1.66 -2.77 -3.93
CA PHE A 268 0.81 -3.94 -4.19
C PHE A 268 -0.69 -3.66 -3.97
N SER A 269 -1.07 -2.97 -2.91
CA SER A 269 -2.47 -2.57 -2.67
C SER A 269 -3.02 -1.73 -3.82
N SER A 270 -2.25 -0.73 -4.26
CA SER A 270 -2.62 0.17 -5.37
C SER A 270 -2.76 -0.55 -6.71
N ASN A 271 -1.91 -1.55 -6.98
CA ASN A 271 -1.90 -2.29 -8.25
C ASN A 271 -2.75 -3.58 -8.25
N SER A 272 -3.43 -3.89 -7.15
CA SER A 272 -4.28 -5.09 -7.00
C SER A 272 -5.25 -5.33 -8.17
N LYS A 273 -5.67 -4.29 -8.89
CA LYS A 273 -6.52 -4.33 -10.09
C LYS A 273 -5.91 -5.01 -11.32
N ARG A 274 -4.58 -5.11 -11.43
CA ARG A 274 -3.88 -5.70 -12.57
C ARG A 274 -3.16 -6.99 -12.18
N SER A 275 -2.91 -7.83 -13.18
CA SER A 275 -1.87 -8.85 -13.11
C SER A 275 -0.55 -8.14 -13.41
N VAL A 276 0.15 -7.74 -12.35
CA VAL A 276 1.28 -6.79 -12.41
C VAL A 276 2.40 -7.31 -13.32
N LEU A 277 2.59 -8.63 -13.35
CA LEU A 277 3.82 -9.27 -13.83
C LEU A 277 3.65 -9.92 -15.23
N LYS A 278 2.89 -9.26 -16.11
CA LYS A 278 2.53 -9.81 -17.43
C LYS A 278 3.69 -9.94 -18.42
N HIS A 279 4.80 -9.24 -18.19
CA HIS A 279 5.90 -9.07 -19.16
C HIS A 279 7.25 -9.65 -18.71
N LEU A 280 7.36 -10.16 -17.48
CA LEU A 280 8.61 -10.70 -16.93
C LEU A 280 9.13 -11.91 -17.73
N GLU A 281 10.45 -12.17 -17.65
CA GLU A 281 10.98 -13.53 -17.85
C GLU A 281 10.52 -14.49 -16.71
N GLU A 282 9.29 -14.98 -16.85
CA GLU A 282 8.49 -15.77 -15.89
C GLU A 282 9.32 -16.74 -15.01
N LYS A 283 10.18 -17.56 -15.64
CA LYS A 283 10.92 -18.60 -14.94
C LYS A 283 11.98 -18.07 -13.95
N LYS A 284 12.74 -17.01 -14.31
CA LYS A 284 13.78 -16.46 -13.42
C LYS A 284 13.15 -15.82 -12.19
N PHE A 285 12.04 -15.10 -12.40
CA PHE A 285 11.25 -14.49 -11.34
C PHE A 285 10.76 -15.53 -10.32
N GLU A 286 10.08 -16.58 -10.78
CA GLU A 286 9.55 -17.61 -9.88
C GLU A 286 10.66 -18.36 -9.12
N GLU A 287 11.78 -18.67 -9.77
CA GLU A 287 12.94 -19.31 -9.13
C GLU A 287 13.56 -18.40 -8.06
N ALA A 288 13.70 -17.10 -8.32
CA ALA A 288 14.20 -16.13 -7.34
C ALA A 288 13.28 -16.01 -6.12
N VAL A 289 11.97 -15.91 -6.33
CA VAL A 289 10.98 -15.85 -5.24
C VAL A 289 11.08 -17.08 -4.34
N ILE A 290 11.17 -18.26 -4.94
CA ILE A 290 11.30 -19.53 -4.21
C ILE A 290 12.63 -19.65 -3.46
N ASN A 291 13.71 -19.15 -4.04
CA ASN A 291 15.01 -19.12 -3.36
C ASN A 291 14.96 -18.21 -2.12
N ALA A 292 14.34 -17.03 -2.21
CA ALA A 292 14.20 -16.12 -1.06
C ALA A 292 13.29 -16.67 0.05
N LEU A 293 12.17 -17.32 -0.29
CA LEU A 293 11.33 -18.04 0.67
C LEU A 293 12.10 -19.17 1.40
N SER A 294 13.06 -19.78 0.70
CA SER A 294 13.93 -20.84 1.26
C SER A 294 15.12 -20.28 2.06
N ALA A 295 15.58 -19.07 1.75
CA ALA A 295 16.81 -18.46 2.26
C ALA A 295 16.59 -17.57 3.50
N GLU A 296 15.93 -18.13 4.52
CA GLU A 296 15.78 -17.54 5.87
C GLU A 296 14.81 -16.36 6.02
N LEU A 297 14.08 -15.90 4.98
CA LEU A 297 13.10 -14.81 5.08
C LEU A 297 12.12 -15.00 6.24
N PHE A 298 11.59 -16.22 6.38
CA PHE A 298 10.69 -16.59 7.46
C PHE A 298 11.35 -16.56 8.84
N GLN A 299 12.65 -16.91 8.96
CA GLN A 299 13.39 -16.85 10.23
C GLN A 299 13.67 -15.40 10.66
N LEU A 300 13.90 -14.52 9.68
CA LEU A 300 14.04 -13.07 9.88
C LEU A 300 12.73 -12.43 10.37
N LEU A 301 11.57 -12.93 9.92
CA LEU A 301 10.27 -12.54 10.48
C LEU A 301 10.09 -13.06 11.92
N SER A 302 10.42 -14.32 12.20
CA SER A 302 10.33 -14.92 13.54
C SER A 302 11.14 -14.14 14.58
N SER A 303 12.40 -13.83 14.27
CA SER A 303 13.33 -13.15 15.18
C SER A 303 12.99 -11.67 15.40
N ARG A 304 12.37 -11.00 14.42
CA ARG A 304 11.97 -9.59 14.53
C ARG A 304 10.64 -9.39 15.25
N SER A 305 9.74 -10.38 15.27
CA SER A 305 8.48 -10.28 16.04
C SER A 305 8.68 -10.23 17.57
N GLU A 306 9.81 -10.72 18.08
CA GLU A 306 10.09 -10.77 19.53
C GLU A 306 10.61 -9.43 20.10
N THR A 307 10.88 -8.42 19.26
CA THR A 307 11.51 -7.16 19.67
C THR A 307 10.68 -5.91 19.31
N SER A 308 9.51 -5.79 19.93
CA SER A 308 8.71 -4.55 19.97
C SER A 308 8.87 -3.83 21.31
N PRO A 309 9.65 -2.72 21.41
CA PRO A 309 9.78 -1.95 22.65
C PRO A 309 8.65 -0.93 22.87
N PHE A 310 7.68 -0.87 21.95
CA PHE A 310 6.71 0.23 21.84
C PHE A 310 5.25 -0.18 22.12
N CYS A 311 5.04 -1.23 22.91
CA CYS A 311 3.77 -1.42 23.60
C CYS A 311 3.75 -0.55 24.87
N SER A 312 3.32 0.71 24.74
CA SER A 312 3.17 1.61 25.88
C SER A 312 2.17 1.03 26.88
N SER A 313 2.59 0.92 28.14
CA SER A 313 1.80 0.47 29.29
C SER A 313 1.24 -0.96 29.25
N VAL A 314 2.11 -1.97 29.10
CA VAL A 314 1.95 -3.18 29.93
C VAL A 314 2.49 -2.86 31.33
N SER A 315 1.62 -2.32 32.17
CA SER A 315 1.87 -2.27 33.61
C SER A 315 2.15 -3.69 34.12
N ARG A 316 3.11 -3.83 35.04
CA ARG A 316 3.46 -5.12 35.68
C ARG A 316 2.26 -5.72 36.43
N CYS A 317 1.43 -6.49 35.72
CA CYS A 317 0.46 -7.40 36.30
C CYS A 317 1.02 -8.82 36.16
N SER A 318 1.45 -9.35 37.30
CA SER A 318 1.98 -10.70 37.46
C SER A 318 0.93 -11.78 37.19
N ASN A 319 1.39 -12.92 36.67
CA ASN A 319 0.86 -14.27 36.93
C ASN A 319 -0.68 -14.40 37.01
N LEU A 320 -1.34 -14.60 35.88
CA LEU A 320 -2.65 -15.26 35.80
C LEU A 320 -2.77 -15.99 34.46
N LEU A 321 -3.40 -17.17 34.49
CA LEU A 321 -3.54 -18.05 33.33
C LEU A 321 -4.39 -17.38 32.23
N GLY A 322 -3.83 -17.27 31.02
CA GLY A 322 -4.52 -16.82 29.83
C GLY A 322 -3.76 -17.26 28.58
N GLU A 323 -4.47 -17.79 27.57
CA GLU A 323 -3.88 -18.17 26.29
C GLU A 323 -3.51 -16.91 25.49
N GLU A 324 -2.26 -16.46 25.59
CA GLU A 324 -1.78 -15.37 24.74
C GLU A 324 -1.75 -15.82 23.27
N THR A 325 -2.66 -15.23 22.49
CA THR A 325 -2.64 -15.34 21.03
C THR A 325 -1.43 -14.61 20.50
N ILE A 326 -0.55 -15.34 19.79
CA ILE A 326 0.60 -14.73 19.10
C ILE A 326 0.03 -13.92 17.92
N LYS A 327 -0.29 -12.64 18.15
CA LYS A 327 -0.64 -11.70 17.08
C LYS A 327 0.59 -11.45 16.22
N PHE A 328 0.48 -11.69 14.91
CA PHE A 328 1.51 -11.29 13.96
C PHE A 328 1.69 -9.76 13.99
N ALA A 329 2.93 -9.29 14.11
CA ALA A 329 3.24 -7.88 13.97
C ALA A 329 2.82 -7.35 12.58
N VAL A 330 2.39 -6.09 12.49
CA VAL A 330 1.90 -5.46 11.25
C VAL A 330 2.88 -5.63 10.08
N THR A 331 4.19 -5.51 10.32
CA THR A 331 5.22 -5.74 9.29
C THR A 331 5.18 -7.19 8.76
N SER A 332 4.99 -8.19 9.63
CA SER A 332 4.87 -9.58 9.22
C SER A 332 3.60 -9.84 8.42
N LYS A 333 2.47 -9.23 8.83
CA LYS A 333 1.20 -9.26 8.07
C LYS A 333 1.41 -8.71 6.65
N LYS A 334 2.07 -7.55 6.51
CA LYS A 334 2.41 -6.95 5.19
C LYS A 334 3.33 -7.83 4.35
N VAL A 335 4.35 -8.47 4.93
CA VAL A 335 5.22 -9.40 4.18
C VAL A 335 4.45 -10.63 3.71
N ILE A 336 3.55 -11.20 4.52
CA ILE A 336 2.65 -12.28 4.11
C ILE A 336 1.76 -11.85 2.93
N PHE A 337 1.15 -10.67 3.02
CA PHE A 337 0.33 -10.09 1.95
C PHE A 337 1.12 -9.97 0.63
N ILE A 338 2.35 -9.44 0.68
CA ILE A 338 3.21 -9.32 -0.51
C ILE A 338 3.57 -10.70 -1.07
N ILE A 339 3.97 -11.67 -0.22
CA ILE A 339 4.32 -13.04 -0.66
C ILE A 339 3.14 -13.71 -1.36
N LEU A 340 1.92 -13.62 -0.81
CA LEU A 340 0.75 -14.23 -1.43
C LEU A 340 0.37 -13.57 -2.76
N ASN A 341 0.52 -12.25 -2.88
CA ASN A 341 0.30 -11.56 -4.15
C ASN A 341 1.36 -11.91 -5.20
N LEU A 342 2.62 -12.12 -4.81
CA LEU A 342 3.66 -12.63 -5.70
C LEU A 342 3.36 -14.06 -6.16
N LEU A 343 2.96 -14.96 -5.25
CA LEU A 343 2.58 -16.34 -5.59
C LEU A 343 1.32 -16.41 -6.46
N ALA A 344 0.39 -15.45 -6.34
CA ALA A 344 -0.81 -15.38 -7.18
C ALA A 344 -0.53 -15.13 -8.67
N GLU A 345 0.63 -14.57 -9.01
CA GLU A 345 1.05 -14.30 -10.39
C GLU A 345 1.91 -15.44 -10.99
N PHE A 346 2.22 -16.50 -10.22
CA PHE A 346 2.97 -17.67 -10.72
C PHE A 346 2.18 -18.44 -11.79
N ARG A 347 2.91 -18.92 -12.79
CA ARG A 347 2.42 -19.79 -13.87
C ARG A 347 3.00 -21.19 -13.78
N ASN A 348 4.19 -21.37 -13.19
CA ASN A 348 4.78 -22.67 -12.91
C ASN A 348 4.24 -23.28 -11.61
N ILE A 349 3.37 -24.28 -11.77
CA ILE A 349 2.72 -25.01 -10.66
C ILE A 349 3.72 -25.62 -9.69
N LEU A 350 4.84 -26.16 -10.17
CA LEU A 350 5.81 -26.84 -9.29
C LEU A 350 6.50 -25.84 -8.36
N LEU A 351 6.78 -24.64 -8.87
CA LEU A 351 7.30 -23.55 -8.07
C LEU A 351 6.21 -22.99 -7.15
N LEU A 352 4.98 -22.79 -7.63
CA LEU A 352 3.84 -22.34 -6.80
C LEU A 352 3.59 -23.28 -5.61
N CYS A 353 3.47 -24.59 -5.86
CA CYS A 353 3.30 -25.60 -4.81
C CYS A 353 4.48 -25.65 -3.83
N LYS A 354 5.72 -25.40 -4.29
CA LYS A 354 6.88 -25.27 -3.40
C LYS A 354 6.79 -24.00 -2.54
N GLY A 355 6.37 -22.88 -3.10
CA GLY A 355 6.19 -21.61 -2.38
C GLY A 355 5.09 -21.69 -1.33
N LEU A 356 3.93 -22.21 -1.70
CA LEU A 356 2.81 -22.47 -0.77
C LEU A 356 3.21 -23.42 0.35
N LYS A 357 4.03 -24.44 0.06
CA LYS A 357 4.56 -25.33 1.10
C LYS A 357 5.41 -24.59 2.13
N GLU A 358 6.31 -23.69 1.72
CA GLU A 358 7.12 -22.92 2.67
C GLU A 358 6.28 -21.93 3.48
N VAL A 359 5.32 -21.26 2.82
CA VAL A 359 4.34 -20.37 3.49
C VAL A 359 3.55 -21.15 4.55
N PHE A 360 3.02 -22.34 4.23
CA PHE A 360 2.25 -23.15 5.17
C PHE A 360 3.13 -23.75 6.28
N ASN A 361 4.37 -24.15 5.97
CA ASN A 361 5.35 -24.58 6.97
C ASN A 361 5.65 -23.48 7.98
N PHE A 362 5.73 -22.21 7.54
CA PHE A 362 5.90 -21.06 8.43
C PHE A 362 4.68 -20.89 9.33
N PHE A 363 3.46 -20.89 8.79
CA PHE A 363 2.23 -20.80 9.59
C PHE A 363 2.10 -21.93 10.60
N ALA A 364 2.33 -23.19 10.19
CA ALA A 364 2.27 -24.34 11.08
C ALA A 364 3.30 -24.29 12.23
N LYS A 365 4.43 -23.59 12.05
CA LYS A 365 5.44 -23.37 13.11
C LYS A 365 5.07 -22.24 14.07
N HIS A 366 4.40 -21.19 13.58
CA HIS A 366 4.10 -19.98 14.35
C HIS A 366 2.70 -20.00 15.01
N ILE A 367 1.71 -20.64 14.40
CA ILE A 367 0.36 -20.86 14.96
C ILE A 367 0.41 -22.07 15.92
N LYS A 368 1.38 -22.08 16.83
CA LYS A 368 1.78 -23.27 17.61
C LYS A 368 0.80 -23.66 18.73
N ASN A 369 -0.15 -22.78 19.06
CA ASN A 369 -1.09 -22.96 20.19
C ASN A 369 -2.47 -23.50 19.78
N ARG A 370 -2.77 -23.75 18.49
CA ARG A 370 -4.03 -24.39 18.08
C ARG A 370 -3.76 -25.57 17.16
N LYS A 371 -3.92 -26.78 17.72
CA LYS A 371 -3.90 -28.03 16.94
C LYS A 371 -4.98 -27.95 15.84
N SER A 372 -4.57 -28.12 14.59
CA SER A 372 -5.45 -28.34 13.44
C SER A 372 -6.41 -27.19 13.07
N GLN A 373 -5.99 -25.92 13.12
CA GLN A 373 -6.69 -24.86 12.37
C GLN A 373 -6.27 -24.89 10.90
N SER A 374 -7.25 -25.05 10.00
CA SER A 374 -7.07 -24.97 8.55
C SER A 374 -6.72 -23.55 8.08
N THR A 375 -6.10 -23.47 6.91
CA THR A 375 -5.54 -22.24 6.32
C THR A 375 -6.54 -21.09 6.18
N TYR A 376 -7.78 -21.38 5.77
CA TYR A 376 -8.82 -20.37 5.63
C TYR A 376 -9.20 -19.68 6.97
N LEU A 377 -8.96 -20.31 8.14
CA LEU A 377 -9.23 -19.69 9.44
C LEU A 377 -8.20 -18.61 9.75
N TRP A 378 -6.90 -18.91 9.62
CA TRP A 378 -5.85 -17.95 9.98
C TRP A 378 -5.84 -16.73 9.05
N ILE A 379 -6.24 -16.87 7.78
CA ILE A 379 -6.36 -15.73 6.86
C ILE A 379 -7.30 -14.67 7.43
N ILE A 380 -8.47 -15.09 7.93
CA ILE A 380 -9.43 -14.16 8.53
C ILE A 380 -8.95 -13.73 9.93
N ASP A 381 -8.64 -14.69 10.81
CA ASP A 381 -8.25 -14.41 12.20
C ASP A 381 -6.97 -13.53 12.32
N THR A 382 -6.11 -13.49 11.29
CA THR A 382 -4.88 -12.66 11.26
C THR A 382 -5.12 -11.25 10.72
N PHE A 383 -5.99 -11.08 9.72
CA PHE A 383 -6.10 -9.83 8.95
C PHE A 383 -7.41 -9.06 9.18
N ILE A 384 -8.36 -9.57 9.96
CA ILE A 384 -9.65 -8.89 10.22
C ILE A 384 -9.53 -7.50 10.90
N GLU A 385 -8.35 -7.13 11.38
CA GLU A 385 -8.07 -5.80 11.94
C GLU A 385 -7.51 -4.80 10.88
N GLU A 386 -7.22 -5.24 9.65
CA GLU A 386 -6.62 -4.45 8.57
C GLU A 386 -7.30 -4.74 7.20
N ASP A 387 -8.38 -4.01 6.89
CA ASP A 387 -9.25 -4.25 5.72
C ASP A 387 -8.51 -4.29 4.36
N ASP A 388 -7.55 -3.39 4.14
CA ASP A 388 -6.78 -3.30 2.91
C ASP A 388 -5.94 -4.57 2.66
N LEU A 389 -5.28 -5.06 3.72
CA LEU A 389 -4.50 -6.29 3.70
C LEU A 389 -5.42 -7.52 3.64
N LEU A 390 -6.54 -7.53 4.35
CA LEU A 390 -7.52 -8.63 4.37
C LEU A 390 -8.02 -8.93 2.96
N PHE A 391 -8.63 -7.95 2.30
CA PHE A 391 -9.18 -8.15 0.94
C PHE A 391 -8.07 -8.41 -0.07
N GLY A 392 -6.88 -7.83 0.13
CA GLY A 392 -5.68 -8.15 -0.62
C GLY A 392 -5.26 -9.63 -0.54
N VAL A 393 -5.27 -10.21 0.66
CA VAL A 393 -4.96 -11.64 0.89
C VAL A 393 -6.07 -12.55 0.40
N MET A 394 -7.35 -12.18 0.60
CA MET A 394 -8.50 -12.94 0.09
C MET A 394 -8.50 -12.99 -1.46
N LEU A 395 -8.16 -11.88 -2.12
CA LEU A 395 -8.00 -11.80 -3.58
C LEU A 395 -6.81 -12.62 -4.09
N ALA A 396 -5.66 -12.55 -3.43
CA ALA A 396 -4.49 -13.38 -3.77
C ALA A 396 -4.83 -14.88 -3.64
N SER A 397 -5.50 -15.27 -2.55
CA SER A 397 -5.94 -16.65 -2.30
C SER A 397 -6.92 -17.14 -3.37
N LEU A 398 -7.88 -16.31 -3.78
CA LEU A 398 -8.80 -16.58 -4.88
C LEU A 398 -8.06 -16.81 -6.21
N ARG A 399 -7.08 -15.96 -6.55
CA ARG A 399 -6.24 -16.13 -7.76
C ARG A 399 -5.45 -17.44 -7.73
N ILE A 400 -4.77 -17.73 -6.61
CA ILE A 400 -4.01 -18.97 -6.41
C ILE A 400 -4.91 -20.20 -6.62
N TYR A 401 -6.09 -20.22 -5.99
CA TYR A 401 -7.08 -21.29 -6.16
C TYR A 401 -7.47 -21.47 -7.63
N CYS A 402 -7.82 -20.38 -8.33
CA CYS A 402 -8.19 -20.44 -9.75
C CYS A 402 -7.04 -20.95 -10.63
N SER A 403 -5.79 -20.53 -10.37
CA SER A 403 -4.61 -21.02 -11.09
C SER A 403 -4.41 -22.53 -10.89
N LEU A 404 -4.45 -23.01 -9.63
CA LEU A 404 -4.36 -24.44 -9.32
C LEU A 404 -5.48 -25.25 -9.99
N LYS A 405 -6.73 -24.78 -9.90
CA LYS A 405 -7.90 -25.48 -10.45
C LYS A 405 -7.89 -25.55 -11.98
N ASN A 406 -7.57 -24.46 -12.67
CA ASN A 406 -7.46 -24.43 -14.12
C ASN A 406 -6.45 -25.44 -14.68
N LEU A 407 -5.51 -25.88 -13.86
CA LEU A 407 -4.41 -26.77 -14.25
C LEU A 407 -4.68 -28.22 -13.82
N SER A 408 -5.33 -28.46 -12.67
CA SER A 408 -5.90 -29.78 -12.35
C SER A 408 -6.90 -30.25 -13.42
N LEU A 409 -7.66 -29.33 -14.02
CA LEU A 409 -8.53 -29.62 -15.18
C LEU A 409 -7.79 -29.89 -16.50
N ARG A 410 -6.47 -29.67 -16.58
CA ARG A 410 -5.65 -29.81 -17.80
C ARG A 410 -4.60 -30.92 -17.73
N SER A 411 -4.27 -31.43 -16.55
CA SER A 411 -3.24 -32.47 -16.35
C SER A 411 -3.85 -33.79 -15.90
N GLU A 412 -3.57 -34.89 -16.62
CA GLU A 412 -3.91 -36.25 -16.18
C GLU A 412 -3.13 -36.70 -14.92
N SER A 413 -2.05 -35.99 -14.58
CA SER A 413 -1.22 -36.20 -13.39
C SER A 413 -1.52 -35.19 -12.27
N ASN A 414 -2.71 -35.29 -11.66
CA ASN A 414 -3.01 -34.57 -10.41
C ASN A 414 -1.93 -34.90 -9.37
N THR A 415 -1.15 -33.90 -8.97
CA THR A 415 -0.19 -34.06 -7.86
C THR A 415 -0.97 -33.93 -6.53
N PRO A 416 -0.85 -34.87 -5.57
CA PRO A 416 -1.64 -34.84 -4.34
C PRO A 416 -1.50 -33.55 -3.51
N ALA A 417 -0.40 -32.81 -3.69
CA ALA A 417 -0.19 -31.52 -3.07
C ALA A 417 -1.18 -30.44 -3.54
N VAL A 418 -1.57 -30.45 -4.83
CA VAL A 418 -2.54 -29.47 -5.38
C VAL A 418 -3.90 -29.63 -4.70
N ASP A 419 -4.37 -30.86 -4.52
CA ASP A 419 -5.65 -31.14 -3.85
C ASP A 419 -5.64 -30.71 -2.37
N VAL A 420 -4.48 -30.77 -1.70
CA VAL A 420 -4.31 -30.24 -0.34
C VAL A 420 -4.39 -28.71 -0.35
N PHE A 421 -3.61 -28.04 -1.21
CA PHE A 421 -3.62 -26.57 -1.30
C PHE A 421 -4.99 -26.00 -1.68
N MET A 422 -5.73 -26.64 -2.60
CA MET A 422 -7.09 -26.21 -2.96
C MET A 422 -8.10 -26.36 -1.81
N LYS A 423 -7.95 -27.35 -0.93
CA LYS A 423 -8.83 -27.55 0.24
C LYS A 423 -8.55 -26.54 1.37
N GLU A 424 -7.28 -26.17 1.50
CA GLU A 424 -6.76 -25.24 2.50
C GLU A 424 -7.06 -23.78 2.14
N MET A 425 -6.85 -23.37 0.87
CA MET A 425 -7.14 -22.03 0.34
C MET A 425 -8.51 -21.91 -0.32
N ASP A 426 -9.48 -22.72 0.11
CA ASP A 426 -10.83 -22.78 -0.47
C ASP A 426 -11.55 -21.41 -0.36
N PRO A 427 -11.81 -20.71 -1.48
CA PRO A 427 -12.36 -19.36 -1.45
C PRO A 427 -13.77 -19.31 -0.84
N HIS A 428 -14.54 -20.39 -0.91
CA HIS A 428 -15.86 -20.44 -0.29
C HIS A 428 -15.75 -20.48 1.23
N LYS A 429 -14.83 -21.27 1.78
CA LYS A 429 -14.59 -21.31 3.23
C LYS A 429 -14.06 -19.97 3.76
N ILE A 430 -13.13 -19.35 3.03
CA ILE A 430 -12.59 -18.02 3.35
C ILE A 430 -13.73 -16.99 3.37
N PHE A 431 -14.59 -16.96 2.35
CA PHE A 431 -15.71 -16.02 2.26
C PHE A 431 -16.78 -16.26 3.33
N ILE A 432 -17.19 -17.51 3.58
CA ILE A 432 -18.16 -17.84 4.64
C ILE A 432 -17.59 -17.42 6.00
N LYS A 433 -16.32 -17.71 6.29
CA LYS A 433 -15.69 -17.35 7.57
C LYS A 433 -15.57 -15.83 7.75
N PHE A 434 -15.24 -15.10 6.70
CA PHE A 434 -15.27 -13.64 6.70
C PHE A 434 -16.66 -13.11 7.05
N LEU A 435 -17.72 -13.60 6.39
CA LEU A 435 -19.10 -13.20 6.69
C LEU A 435 -19.49 -13.48 8.14
N GLN A 436 -19.10 -14.63 8.68
CA GLN A 436 -19.34 -14.96 10.10
C GLN A 436 -18.67 -13.95 11.05
N GLN A 437 -17.45 -13.49 10.77
CA GLN A 437 -16.74 -12.53 11.63
C GLN A 437 -17.37 -11.14 11.63
N ILE A 438 -17.88 -10.67 10.48
CA ILE A 438 -18.65 -9.41 10.38
C ILE A 438 -20.14 -9.57 10.80
N GLY A 439 -20.47 -10.62 11.56
CA GLY A 439 -21.83 -10.86 12.07
C GLY A 439 -22.88 -11.17 10.99
N ASN A 440 -22.46 -11.51 9.77
CA ASN A 440 -23.28 -11.64 8.57
C ASN A 440 -24.07 -10.37 8.21
N ASP A 441 -23.56 -9.17 8.51
CA ASP A 441 -24.22 -7.92 8.11
C ASP A 441 -23.83 -7.47 6.69
N HIS A 442 -24.86 -7.30 5.85
CA HIS A 442 -24.74 -6.67 4.54
C HIS A 442 -24.34 -5.18 4.59
N ASN A 443 -24.54 -4.48 5.71
CA ASN A 443 -24.16 -3.07 5.83
C ASN A 443 -22.63 -2.91 5.83
N GLU A 444 -21.89 -3.84 6.44
CA GLU A 444 -20.43 -3.85 6.40
C GLU A 444 -19.92 -4.17 4.99
N LEU A 445 -20.56 -5.11 4.29
CA LEU A 445 -20.24 -5.34 2.87
C LEU A 445 -20.50 -4.09 2.00
N LEU A 446 -21.48 -3.28 2.38
CA LEU A 446 -21.79 -2.04 1.69
C LEU A 446 -20.78 -0.92 2.03
N SER A 447 -20.34 -0.80 3.29
CA SER A 447 -19.31 0.17 3.68
C SER A 447 -17.99 -0.08 2.94
N PHE A 448 -17.56 -1.35 2.83
CA PHE A 448 -16.38 -1.75 2.05
C PHE A 448 -16.51 -1.47 0.54
N LEU A 449 -17.73 -1.45 -0.03
CA LEU A 449 -17.96 -1.10 -1.44
C LEU A 449 -17.99 0.41 -1.69
N LEU A 450 -18.37 1.20 -0.68
CA LEU A 450 -18.38 2.66 -0.76
C LEU A 450 -17.00 3.28 -0.48
N SER A 451 -16.13 2.57 0.25
CA SER A 451 -14.72 2.93 0.43
C SER A 451 -13.91 2.73 -0.87
N ASP A 452 -13.07 3.72 -1.20
CA ASP A 452 -12.06 3.65 -2.27
C ASP A 452 -10.69 3.15 -1.78
N GLU A 453 -10.53 2.94 -0.47
CA GLU A 453 -9.28 2.51 0.17
C GLU A 453 -9.02 0.99 0.02
N THR A 454 -10.06 0.19 -0.24
CA THR A 454 -9.96 -1.28 -0.30
C THR A 454 -10.09 -1.83 -1.72
N CYS A 455 -9.55 -3.03 -1.95
CA CYS A 455 -9.78 -3.79 -3.18
C CYS A 455 -11.07 -4.65 -3.12
N PHE A 456 -11.99 -4.41 -2.18
CA PHE A 456 -13.14 -5.28 -1.92
C PHE A 456 -14.06 -5.46 -3.13
N LEU A 457 -14.37 -4.39 -3.87
CA LEU A 457 -15.15 -4.47 -5.12
C LEU A 457 -14.55 -5.49 -6.09
N LEU A 458 -13.22 -5.46 -6.28
CA LEU A 458 -12.51 -6.34 -7.20
C LEU A 458 -12.54 -7.78 -6.71
N TYR A 459 -12.31 -7.99 -5.41
CA TYR A 459 -12.44 -9.29 -4.77
C TYR A 459 -13.85 -9.86 -4.95
N LEU A 460 -14.89 -9.14 -4.55
CA LEU A 460 -16.28 -9.59 -4.61
C LEU A 460 -16.71 -9.87 -6.06
N MET A 461 -16.34 -9.02 -7.03
CA MET A 461 -16.59 -9.25 -8.46
C MET A 461 -15.92 -10.52 -9.01
N GLN A 462 -14.74 -10.89 -8.53
CA GLN A 462 -14.08 -12.13 -8.95
C GLN A 462 -14.65 -13.35 -8.19
N TYR A 463 -14.94 -13.21 -6.90
CA TYR A 463 -15.52 -14.25 -6.08
C TYR A 463 -16.93 -14.64 -6.56
N LEU A 464 -17.81 -13.68 -6.85
CA LEU A 464 -19.16 -13.96 -7.37
C LEU A 464 -19.12 -14.71 -8.71
N LYS A 465 -18.13 -14.43 -9.58
CA LYS A 465 -17.92 -15.17 -10.84
C LYS A 465 -17.42 -16.61 -10.63
N LEU A 466 -16.75 -16.89 -9.52
CA LEU A 466 -16.38 -18.25 -9.13
C LEU A 466 -17.58 -18.97 -8.49
N PHE A 467 -18.19 -18.33 -7.48
CA PHE A 467 -19.38 -18.78 -6.77
C PHE A 467 -20.49 -19.27 -7.71
N LEU A 468 -20.86 -18.49 -8.73
CA LEU A 468 -21.87 -18.88 -9.73
C LEU A 468 -21.49 -20.10 -10.58
N LYS A 469 -20.21 -20.41 -10.73
CA LYS A 469 -19.72 -21.62 -11.43
C LYS A 469 -19.60 -22.83 -10.51
N GLU A 470 -19.55 -22.59 -9.19
CA GLU A 470 -19.10 -23.55 -8.18
C GLU A 470 -20.12 -23.77 -7.06
N TRP A 471 -21.41 -23.56 -7.37
CA TRP A 471 -22.50 -23.66 -6.40
C TRP A 471 -22.42 -24.91 -5.50
N LYS A 472 -22.16 -26.08 -6.10
CA LYS A 472 -22.03 -27.35 -5.37
C LYS A 472 -20.81 -27.38 -4.43
N SER A 473 -19.68 -26.80 -4.85
CA SER A 473 -18.49 -26.64 -3.99
C SER A 473 -18.79 -25.74 -2.79
N PHE A 474 -19.57 -24.68 -3.00
CA PHE A 474 -19.99 -23.76 -1.95
C PHE A 474 -20.90 -24.40 -0.89
N ILE A 475 -21.90 -25.20 -1.30
CA ILE A 475 -22.76 -25.95 -0.35
C ILE A 475 -21.91 -26.94 0.48
N GLU A 476 -20.98 -27.65 -0.17
CA GLU A 476 -20.06 -28.58 0.52
C GLU A 476 -19.11 -27.85 1.49
N ALA A 477 -18.62 -26.65 1.14
CA ALA A 477 -17.83 -25.82 2.05
C ALA A 477 -18.64 -25.43 3.31
N HIS A 478 -19.92 -25.05 3.15
CA HIS A 478 -20.84 -24.78 4.26
C HIS A 478 -21.03 -25.99 5.18
N ARG A 479 -21.21 -27.19 4.59
CA ARG A 479 -21.31 -28.46 5.32
C ARG A 479 -20.08 -28.75 6.16
N ILE A 480 -18.88 -28.56 5.60
CA ILE A 480 -17.62 -28.80 6.31
C ILE A 480 -17.47 -27.85 7.50
N LEU A 481 -17.82 -26.58 7.35
CA LEU A 481 -17.73 -25.57 8.42
C LEU A 481 -18.72 -25.83 9.55
N LYS A 482 -20.00 -26.09 9.26
CA LYS A 482 -21.01 -26.45 10.28
C LYS A 482 -20.56 -27.64 11.13
N ASN A 483 -19.98 -28.65 10.48
CA ASN A 483 -19.50 -29.85 11.16
C ASN A 483 -18.27 -29.58 12.04
N SER A 484 -17.39 -28.65 11.69
CA SER A 484 -16.24 -28.30 12.55
C SER A 484 -16.66 -27.50 13.79
N GLU A 485 -17.65 -26.61 13.67
CA GLU A 485 -18.20 -25.85 14.80
C GLU A 485 -18.92 -26.75 15.83
N ASN A 486 -19.69 -27.74 15.36
CA ASN A 486 -20.36 -28.71 16.24
C ASN A 486 -19.37 -29.58 17.06
N ILE A 487 -18.22 -29.94 16.47
CA ILE A 487 -17.20 -30.73 17.16
C ILE A 487 -16.54 -29.93 18.29
N THR A 488 -16.41 -28.60 18.15
CA THR A 488 -15.88 -27.73 19.21
C THR A 488 -16.85 -27.46 20.36
N ALA A 489 -18.16 -27.66 20.18
CA ALA A 489 -19.13 -27.56 21.28
C ALA A 489 -19.08 -28.79 22.20
N PHE A 490 -19.01 -30.00 21.62
CA PHE A 490 -19.03 -31.28 22.35
C PHE A 490 -17.80 -31.56 23.23
N SER A 491 -16.74 -30.74 23.18
CA SER A 491 -15.56 -30.86 24.04
C SER A 491 -15.60 -29.98 25.30
N SER A 492 -16.73 -29.33 25.59
CA SER A 492 -16.87 -28.38 26.72
C SER A 492 -17.94 -28.73 27.77
N GLU A 493 -18.70 -29.81 27.59
CA GLU A 493 -19.72 -30.29 28.56
C GLU A 493 -19.49 -31.73 29.03
N GLU A 494 -18.40 -31.98 29.75
CA GLU A 494 -18.33 -33.17 30.64
C GLU A 494 -17.29 -32.96 31.76
N ASN A 495 -17.71 -32.34 32.87
CA ASN A 495 -17.25 -32.57 34.26
C ASN A 495 -17.78 -31.50 35.24
N SER A 496 -18.88 -31.80 35.94
CA SER A 496 -19.19 -31.18 37.26
C SER A 496 -20.31 -31.94 38.01
N SER A 497 -20.07 -33.21 38.30
CA SER A 497 -20.90 -33.96 39.25
C SER A 497 -20.30 -33.89 40.67
N GLU A 498 -20.53 -32.78 41.38
CA GLU A 498 -20.35 -32.72 42.84
C GLU A 498 -21.61 -32.17 43.54
N GLN A 499 -21.96 -32.80 44.67
CA GLN A 499 -23.23 -32.64 45.36
C GLN A 499 -23.18 -31.49 46.37
N PHE A 500 -24.24 -30.66 46.44
CA PHE A 500 -24.52 -29.86 47.63
C PHE A 500 -26.03 -29.74 47.96
N HIS A 501 -26.31 -29.65 49.26
CA HIS A 501 -27.60 -29.86 49.93
C HIS A 501 -27.67 -28.94 51.16
N ILE A 502 -28.77 -28.34 51.60
CA ILE A 502 -30.20 -28.29 51.18
C ILE A 502 -30.68 -26.82 51.52
N PRO A 503 -31.94 -26.49 51.90
CA PRO A 503 -33.28 -26.73 51.33
C PRO A 503 -34.10 -25.43 51.09
N GLY A 504 -35.22 -25.50 50.35
CA GLY A 504 -36.30 -24.50 50.49
C GLY A 504 -37.38 -24.46 49.38
N SER A 505 -38.65 -24.66 49.78
CA SER A 505 -39.93 -24.13 49.20
C SER A 505 -39.96 -23.64 47.72
N SER A 506 -40.90 -24.01 46.84
CA SER A 506 -42.19 -24.72 46.98
C SER A 506 -42.89 -24.97 45.63
N LYS A 507 -43.61 -26.11 45.51
CA LYS A 507 -44.85 -26.39 44.72
C LYS A 507 -45.08 -25.72 43.34
N LEU A 508 -45.24 -26.56 42.29
CA LEU A 508 -46.45 -26.80 41.46
C LEU A 508 -46.05 -27.60 40.19
N VAL A 509 -46.27 -28.92 40.11
CA VAL A 509 -47.49 -29.57 39.55
C VAL A 509 -47.72 -29.15 38.09
N SER A 510 -47.04 -29.78 37.12
CA SER A 510 -47.39 -31.05 36.42
C SER A 510 -48.53 -30.95 35.41
N TYR A 511 -48.32 -31.44 34.18
CA TYR A 511 -49.32 -32.24 33.48
C TYR A 511 -48.65 -33.22 32.50
N SER A 512 -48.82 -34.51 32.77
CA SER A 512 -48.50 -35.60 31.84
C SER A 512 -49.73 -35.88 30.97
N SER A 513 -49.53 -36.29 29.72
CA SER A 513 -50.56 -37.03 28.97
C SER A 513 -49.87 -37.99 28.01
N SER A 514 -49.84 -39.25 28.41
CA SER A 514 -49.36 -40.39 27.65
C SER A 514 -50.53 -41.07 26.94
N SER A 515 -50.28 -41.63 25.76
CA SER A 515 -51.09 -42.72 25.20
C SER A 515 -50.19 -43.67 24.43
N SER A 516 -50.18 -44.92 24.85
CA SER A 516 -49.35 -46.02 24.36
C SER A 516 -49.96 -46.72 23.15
N SER A 517 -49.11 -47.19 22.24
CA SER A 517 -49.36 -48.40 21.44
C SER A 517 -48.04 -48.93 20.88
N ASP A 518 -47.58 -50.06 21.40
CA ASP A 518 -46.45 -50.81 20.85
C ASP A 518 -46.90 -51.59 19.60
N GLU A 519 -46.12 -51.57 18.53
CA GLU A 519 -46.12 -52.60 17.48
C GLU A 519 -44.70 -52.75 16.90
N GLU A 520 -44.27 -54.00 16.66
CA GLU A 520 -42.88 -54.36 16.38
C GLU A 520 -42.48 -54.28 14.90
N CYS A 521 -41.16 -54.17 14.68
CA CYS A 521 -40.41 -54.61 13.49
C CYS A 521 -40.73 -53.99 12.11
N ALA A 522 -39.79 -53.21 11.57
CA ALA A 522 -38.88 -53.68 10.50
C ALA A 522 -37.97 -52.56 9.95
N ASP A 523 -36.82 -52.96 9.39
CA ASP A 523 -35.75 -52.11 8.86
C ASP A 523 -36.18 -50.98 7.90
N ALA A 524 -35.70 -49.76 8.18
CA ALA A 524 -35.66 -48.65 7.23
C ALA A 524 -34.38 -47.81 7.39
N ILE A 525 -33.21 -48.44 7.19
CA ILE A 525 -31.94 -47.71 6.97
C ILE A 525 -32.03 -47.01 5.60
N GLY A 526 -32.56 -45.78 5.57
CA GLY A 526 -32.82 -45.11 4.29
C GLY A 526 -33.44 -43.70 4.32
N SER A 527 -33.19 -42.87 5.36
CA SER A 527 -33.65 -41.47 5.38
C SER A 527 -32.79 -40.56 6.26
N THR A 528 -31.52 -40.35 5.88
CA THR A 528 -30.63 -39.39 6.58
C THR A 528 -29.94 -38.44 5.60
N ALA A 529 -29.30 -38.98 4.56
CA ALA A 529 -28.52 -38.19 3.61
C ALA A 529 -29.31 -37.13 2.81
N THR A 530 -30.61 -37.32 2.61
CA THR A 530 -31.46 -36.35 1.88
C THR A 530 -31.94 -35.19 2.75
N ASP A 531 -32.27 -35.46 4.01
CA ASP A 531 -32.75 -34.43 4.94
C ASP A 531 -31.58 -33.58 5.47
N ASP A 532 -30.40 -34.19 5.67
CA ASP A 532 -29.15 -33.46 5.93
C ASP A 532 -28.83 -32.47 4.80
N LEU A 533 -28.94 -32.90 3.53
CA LEU A 533 -28.63 -32.04 2.37
C LEU A 533 -29.57 -30.82 2.32
N LYS A 534 -30.85 -31.03 2.59
CA LYS A 534 -31.88 -29.99 2.59
C LYS A 534 -31.68 -28.97 3.73
N CYS A 535 -31.35 -29.45 4.93
CA CYS A 535 -30.96 -28.59 6.05
C CYS A 535 -29.68 -27.78 5.76
N LEU A 536 -28.76 -28.32 4.96
CA LEU A 536 -27.54 -27.62 4.55
C LEU A 536 -27.80 -26.54 3.49
N GLU A 537 -28.74 -26.77 2.57
CA GLU A 537 -29.23 -25.75 1.64
C GLU A 537 -29.93 -24.60 2.42
N GLU A 538 -30.67 -24.90 3.49
CA GLU A 538 -31.24 -23.91 4.42
C GLU A 538 -30.19 -23.11 5.21
N LEU A 539 -29.01 -23.67 5.52
CA LEU A 539 -27.92 -22.91 6.14
C LEU A 539 -27.14 -22.05 5.13
N ALA A 540 -26.91 -22.57 3.92
CA ALA A 540 -26.35 -21.79 2.83
C ALA A 540 -27.21 -20.55 2.51
N PHE A 541 -28.53 -20.65 2.73
CA PHE A 541 -29.46 -19.52 2.64
C PHE A 541 -29.06 -18.34 3.53
N GLY A 542 -28.35 -18.53 4.64
CA GLY A 542 -27.84 -17.44 5.48
C GLY A 542 -26.87 -16.53 4.69
N THR A 543 -25.78 -17.10 4.19
CA THR A 543 -24.79 -16.41 3.33
C THR A 543 -25.43 -15.79 2.08
N VAL A 544 -26.33 -16.53 1.43
CA VAL A 544 -27.01 -16.06 0.22
C VAL A 544 -28.01 -14.93 0.53
N SER A 545 -28.66 -14.95 1.70
CA SER A 545 -29.52 -13.87 2.16
C SER A 545 -28.74 -12.57 2.39
N VAL A 546 -27.50 -12.63 2.89
CA VAL A 546 -26.62 -11.45 2.99
C VAL A 546 -26.38 -10.84 1.60
N LEU A 547 -26.05 -11.67 0.59
CA LEU A 547 -25.84 -11.22 -0.79
C LEU A 547 -27.10 -10.61 -1.43
N ILE A 548 -28.29 -11.18 -1.18
CA ILE A 548 -29.58 -10.65 -1.65
C ILE A 548 -29.89 -9.31 -0.96
N LYS A 549 -29.71 -9.20 0.36
CA LYS A 549 -29.89 -7.94 1.10
C LYS A 549 -28.92 -6.87 0.59
N LEU A 550 -27.66 -7.23 0.35
CA LEU A 550 -26.65 -6.35 -0.25
C LEU A 550 -27.10 -5.85 -1.63
N LYS A 551 -27.62 -6.73 -2.50
CA LYS A 551 -28.20 -6.34 -3.80
C LYS A 551 -29.27 -5.27 -3.65
N VAL A 552 -30.21 -5.46 -2.72
CA VAL A 552 -31.31 -4.52 -2.45
C VAL A 552 -30.79 -3.19 -1.92
N ALA A 553 -29.77 -3.19 -1.06
CA ALA A 553 -29.17 -1.96 -0.54
C ALA A 553 -28.42 -1.17 -1.63
N ILE A 554 -27.62 -1.86 -2.46
CA ILE A 554 -26.93 -1.25 -3.61
C ILE A 554 -27.95 -0.68 -4.60
N GLN A 555 -28.99 -1.43 -4.94
CA GLN A 555 -30.01 -0.98 -5.90
C GLN A 555 -30.66 0.32 -5.44
N LYS A 556 -31.01 0.46 -4.16
CA LYS A 556 -31.55 1.71 -3.61
C LYS A 556 -30.61 2.90 -3.80
N LEU A 557 -29.31 2.73 -3.53
CA LEU A 557 -28.32 3.80 -3.73
C LEU A 557 -28.13 4.15 -5.21
N VAL A 558 -28.19 3.17 -6.11
CA VAL A 558 -28.16 3.40 -7.56
C VAL A 558 -29.41 4.14 -8.03
N ASP A 559 -30.59 3.75 -7.57
CA ASP A 559 -31.86 4.41 -7.90
C ASP A 559 -31.90 5.87 -7.41
N MET A 560 -31.18 6.18 -6.32
CA MET A 560 -31.02 7.53 -5.77
C MET A 560 -29.85 8.32 -6.41
N ASN A 561 -29.05 7.71 -7.30
CA ASN A 561 -27.79 8.25 -7.84
C ASN A 561 -26.72 8.58 -6.78
N GLU A 562 -26.73 7.89 -5.64
CA GLU A 562 -25.78 8.08 -4.53
C GLU A 562 -24.58 7.13 -4.59
N PHE A 563 -24.57 6.15 -5.50
CA PHE A 563 -23.48 5.19 -5.62
C PHE A 563 -22.26 5.79 -6.38
N PRO A 564 -21.03 5.75 -5.84
CA PRO A 564 -19.90 6.55 -6.35
C PRO A 564 -19.33 6.12 -7.73
N TYR A 565 -19.73 4.97 -8.27
CA TYR A 565 -19.25 4.45 -9.55
C TYR A 565 -20.23 3.46 -10.18
N ASN A 566 -19.98 3.02 -11.43
CA ASN A 566 -20.87 2.09 -12.13
C ASN A 566 -20.77 0.66 -11.55
N ILE A 567 -21.70 0.32 -10.65
CA ILE A 567 -21.80 -0.97 -9.97
C ILE A 567 -22.68 -2.01 -10.72
N SER A 568 -23.31 -1.62 -11.84
CA SER A 568 -24.27 -2.46 -12.59
C SER A 568 -23.79 -3.89 -12.89
N PRO A 569 -22.51 -4.14 -13.28
CA PRO A 569 -22.02 -5.50 -13.51
C PRO A 569 -22.07 -6.41 -12.27
N MET A 570 -21.99 -5.83 -11.07
CA MET A 570 -22.09 -6.59 -9.81
C MET A 570 -23.54 -6.90 -9.46
N ILE A 571 -24.45 -5.94 -9.69
CA ILE A 571 -25.90 -6.14 -9.54
C ILE A 571 -26.34 -7.32 -10.42
N SER A 572 -25.92 -7.39 -11.69
CA SER A 572 -26.23 -8.52 -12.57
C SER A 572 -25.71 -9.87 -12.05
N LEU A 573 -24.55 -9.92 -11.39
CA LEU A 573 -24.06 -11.16 -10.76
C LEU A 573 -24.91 -11.54 -9.55
N LEU A 574 -25.28 -10.58 -8.70
CA LEU A 574 -26.12 -10.80 -7.53
C LEU A 574 -27.56 -11.22 -7.91
N GLU A 575 -28.11 -10.72 -9.03
CA GLU A 575 -29.38 -11.20 -9.58
C GLU A 575 -29.34 -12.65 -10.02
N ILE A 576 -28.21 -13.13 -10.56
CA ILE A 576 -28.04 -14.54 -10.89
C ILE A 576 -27.94 -15.36 -9.59
N CYS A 577 -27.23 -14.88 -8.57
CA CYS A 577 -27.15 -15.53 -7.26
C CYS A 577 -28.54 -15.69 -6.62
N GLU A 578 -29.39 -14.67 -6.71
CA GLU A 578 -30.78 -14.71 -6.25
C GLU A 578 -31.61 -15.76 -7.01
N LYS A 579 -31.49 -15.83 -8.34
CA LYS A 579 -32.18 -16.83 -9.18
C LYS A 579 -31.76 -18.27 -8.84
N GLU A 580 -30.47 -18.53 -8.70
CA GLU A 580 -29.94 -19.85 -8.27
C GLU A 580 -30.44 -20.22 -6.86
N SER A 581 -30.60 -19.23 -5.96
CA SER A 581 -31.18 -19.46 -4.63
C SER A 581 -32.67 -19.83 -4.67
N HIS A 582 -33.40 -19.32 -5.66
CA HIS A 582 -34.82 -19.64 -5.85
C HIS A 582 -35.05 -21.02 -6.47
N THR A 583 -34.09 -21.56 -7.24
CA THR A 583 -34.17 -22.93 -7.75
C THR A 583 -33.93 -24.03 -6.70
N LEU A 584 -33.62 -23.66 -5.45
CA LEU A 584 -33.46 -24.55 -4.30
C LEU A 584 -34.67 -24.53 -3.35
N ARG A 585 -35.66 -23.66 -3.60
CA ARG A 585 -36.92 -23.55 -2.84
C ARG A 585 -38.06 -24.26 -3.55
#